data_AF-A0A950GZP9-F1
#
_entry.id   AF-A0A950GZP9-F1
#
_cell.length_a   1.000
_cell.length_b   1.000
_cell.length_c   1.000
_cell.angle_alpha   90.00
_cell.angle_beta   90.00
_cell.angle_gamma   90.00
#
_symmetry.space_group_name_H-M   'P 1'
#
loop_
_entity.id
_entity.type
_entity.pdbx_description
1 polymer ?
#
loop_
_entity_poly.entity_id
_entity_poly.type
_entity_poly.pdbx_seq_one_letter_code
_entity_poly.pdbx_strand_id
1 'polypeptide(L)' 'MFEALAANGFEVRYVAHARAILAMEFPEAERELEAALIQATIPIEEIIAGGGGEAKGTQRL' A
#
# COMPACT_ATOMS: atom_id res chain seq x y z
N MET A 1 -1.05 9.82 -8.93
CA MET A 1 -1.57 9.39 -7.64
C MET A 1 -1.15 8.00 -7.30
N PHE A 2 -1.81 6.89 -7.71
CA PHE A 2 -1.36 5.52 -7.38
C PHE A 2 -1.54 4.48 -8.52
N GLU A 3 -1.26 4.87 -9.76
CA GLU A 3 -1.43 3.97 -10.93
C GLU A 3 -0.46 2.78 -10.89
N ALA A 4 0.77 3.01 -10.43
CA ALA A 4 1.77 1.96 -10.38
C ALA A 4 1.39 0.89 -9.34
N LEU A 5 0.76 1.29 -8.23
CA LEU A 5 0.23 0.35 -7.24
C LEU A 5 -0.92 -0.47 -7.78
N ALA A 6 -1.88 0.15 -8.47
CA ALA A 6 -2.99 -0.56 -9.09
C ALA A 6 -2.49 -1.61 -10.11
N ALA A 7 -1.51 -1.24 -10.93
CA ALA A 7 -0.86 -2.16 -11.86
C ALA A 7 -0.09 -3.30 -11.15
N ASN A 8 0.37 -3.08 -9.92
CA ASN A 8 1.03 -4.09 -9.08
C ASN A 8 0.04 -4.95 -8.26
N GLY A 9 -1.27 -4.80 -8.48
CA GLY A 9 -2.30 -5.63 -7.86
C GLY A 9 -2.87 -5.08 -6.54
N PHE A 10 -2.54 -3.85 -6.16
CA PHE A 10 -3.15 -3.20 -4.99
C PHE A 10 -4.58 -2.77 -5.29
N GLU A 11 -5.47 -2.93 -4.31
CA GLU A 11 -6.77 -2.24 -4.30
C GLU A 11 -6.58 -0.81 -3.78
N VAL A 12 -6.88 0.18 -4.60
CA VAL A 12 -6.80 1.59 -4.22
C VAL A 12 -8.19 2.17 -4.07
N ARG A 13 -8.51 2.66 -2.86
CA ARG A 13 -9.80 3.31 -2.55
C ARG A 13 -9.58 4.66 -1.89
N TYR A 14 -10.27 5.68 -2.40
CA TYR A 14 -10.32 7.00 -1.78
C TYR A 14 -11.62 7.17 -1.00
N VAL A 15 -11.52 7.69 0.22
CA VAL A 15 -12.68 7.95 1.08
C VAL A 15 -12.84 9.46 1.26
N ALA A 16 -14.07 9.95 1.15
CA ALA A 16 -14.40 11.37 1.25
C ALA A 16 -13.52 12.24 0.31
N HIS A 17 -12.80 13.22 0.87
CA HIS A 17 -12.02 14.22 0.12
C HIS A 17 -10.54 13.86 -0.03
N ALA A 18 -10.11 12.68 0.42
CA ALA A 18 -8.70 12.29 0.50
C ALA A 18 -7.97 12.43 -0.85
N ARG A 19 -8.64 12.12 -1.96
CA ARG A 19 -8.07 12.25 -3.32
C ARG A 19 -7.65 13.68 -3.66
N ALA A 20 -8.53 14.66 -3.38
CA ALA A 20 -8.26 16.05 -3.73
C ALA A 20 -7.17 16.64 -2.82
N ILE A 21 -7.25 16.33 -1.51
CA ILE A 21 -6.26 16.76 -0.51
C ILE A 21 -4.88 16.24 -0.88
N LEU A 22 -4.73 14.94 -1.15
CA LEU A 22 -3.44 14.35 -1.52
C LEU A 22 -2.86 14.97 -2.80
N ALA A 23 -3.67 15.10 -3.86
CA ALA A 23 -3.18 15.59 -5.14
C ALA A 23 -2.81 17.08 -5.14
N MET A 24 -3.46 17.90 -4.32
CA MET A 24 -3.28 19.36 -4.32
C MET A 24 -2.35 19.84 -3.20
N GLU A 25 -2.50 19.29 -2.00
CA GLU A 25 -1.84 19.80 -0.79
C GLU A 25 -0.65 18.93 -0.38
N PHE A 26 -0.63 17.65 -0.77
CA PHE A 26 0.41 16.70 -0.36
C PHE A 26 0.98 15.86 -1.52
N PRO A 27 1.40 16.47 -2.65
CA PRO A 27 1.91 15.71 -3.79
C PRO A 27 3.23 14.98 -3.49
N GLU A 28 4.04 15.46 -2.54
CA GLU A 28 5.20 14.73 -2.03
C GLU A 28 4.80 13.43 -1.32
N ALA A 29 3.83 13.51 -0.40
CA ALA A 29 3.37 12.35 0.36
C ALA A 29 2.71 11.31 -0.57
N GLU A 30 1.98 11.77 -1.61
CA GLU A 30 1.51 10.91 -2.68
C GLU A 30 2.66 10.10 -3.30
N ARG A 31 3.74 10.76 -3.74
CA ARG A 31 4.89 10.07 -4.36
C ARG A 31 5.59 9.12 -3.40
N GLU A 32 5.77 9.53 -2.15
CA GLU A 32 6.43 8.71 -1.12
C GLU A 32 5.62 7.44 -0.80
N LEU A 33 4.30 7.56 -0.69
CA LEU A 33 3.43 6.41 -0.49
C LEU A 33 3.52 5.43 -1.66
N GLU A 34 3.49 5.93 -2.91
CA GLU A 34 3.60 5.08 -4.10
C GLU A 34 4.96 4.34 -4.12
N ALA A 35 6.05 5.05 -3.82
CA ALA A 35 7.39 4.49 -3.83
C ALA A 35 7.65 3.48 -2.70
N ALA A 36 7.07 3.69 -1.51
CA ALA A 36 7.22 2.77 -0.39
C ALA A 36 6.43 1.47 -0.60
N LEU A 37 5.17 1.59 -1.03
CA LEU A 37 4.27 0.45 -1.17
C LEU A 37 4.64 -0.46 -2.34
N ILE A 38 5.16 0.08 -3.44
CA ILE A 38 5.57 -0.74 -4.59
C ILE A 38 6.75 -1.66 -4.28
N GLN A 39 7.51 -1.36 -3.24
CA GLN A 39 8.62 -2.17 -2.76
C GLN A 39 8.21 -3.15 -1.66
N ALA A 40 6.99 -3.01 -1.12
CA ALA A 40 6.50 -3.86 -0.05
C ALA A 40 6.17 -5.26 -0.59
N THR A 41 6.92 -6.25 -0.12
CA THR A 41 6.69 -7.67 -0.43
C THR A 41 6.65 -8.47 0.87
N ILE A 42 5.80 -9.49 0.91
CA ILE A 42 5.75 -10.48 1.98
C ILE A 42 5.96 -11.84 1.34
N PRO A 43 7.06 -12.54 1.65
CA PRO A 43 7.29 -13.90 1.14
C PRO A 43 6.13 -14.83 1.50
N ILE A 44 5.74 -15.69 0.57
CA ILE A 44 4.59 -16.59 0.76
C ILE A 44 4.83 -17.57 1.92
N GLU A 45 6.08 -17.95 2.16
CA GLU A 45 6.51 -18.78 3.28
C GLU A 45 6.20 -18.11 4.62
N GLU A 46 6.35 -16.79 4.71
CA GLU A 46 6.00 -16.02 5.91
C GLU A 46 4.49 -15.99 6.11
N ILE A 47 3.71 -15.82 5.04
CA ILE A 47 2.24 -15.88 5.10
C ILE A 47 1.78 -17.25 5.61
N ILE A 48 2.32 -18.34 5.07
CA ILE A 48 1.96 -19.71 5.46
C ILE A 48 2.37 -19.98 6.91
N ALA A 49 3.61 -19.67 7.27
CA ALA A 49 4.14 -19.90 8.63
C ALA A 49 3.44 -19.03 9.69
N GLY A 50 3.01 -17.83 9.31
CA GLY A 50 2.31 -16.87 10.16
C GLY A 50 0.80 -17.12 10.31
N GLY A 51 0.26 -18.21 9.76
CA GLY A 51 -1.17 -18.53 9.88
C GLY A 51 -2.06 -17.72 8.94
N GLY A 52 -1.57 -17.40 7.73
CA GLY A 52 -2.37 -16.76 6.67
C GLY A 52 -2.38 -15.24 6.70
N GLY A 53 -1.43 -14.61 7.39
CA GLY A 53 -1.34 -13.15 7.46
C GLY A 53 -1.64 -12.56 8.85
N GLU A 54 -2.18 -13.34 9.78
CA GLU A 54 -2.65 -12.86 11.09
C GLU A 54 -1.57 -12.69 12.15
N ALA A 55 -0.35 -13.20 11.90
CA ALA A 55 0.78 -12.97 12.80
C ALA A 55 1.31 -11.53 12.68
N LYS A 56 1.83 -10.98 13.79
CA LYS A 56 2.48 -9.65 13.80
C LYS A 56 3.59 -9.50 12.75
N GLY A 57 4.26 -10.60 12.41
CA GLY A 57 5.31 -10.63 11.39
C GLY A 57 4.79 -10.45 9.97
N THR A 58 3.52 -10.79 9.71
CA THR A 58 2.85 -10.73 8.40
C THR A 58 1.89 -9.55 8.27
N GLN A 59 1.51 -8.88 9.37
CA GLN A 59 0.76 -7.61 9.38
C GLN A 59 1.70 -6.40 9.24
N ARG A 60 2.39 -6.28 8.09
CA ARG A 60 3.36 -5.20 7.84
C ARG A 60 2.74 -3.95 7.21
N LEU A 61 1.46 -4.00 6.87
CA LEU A 61 0.63 -2.92 6.33
C LEU A 61 -0.73 -2.90 7.00
#